data_AF-M7BEA7-F1
#
_entry.id   AF-M7BEA7-F1
#
_cell.length_a   1.000
_cell.length_b   1.000
_cell.length_c   1.000
_cell.angle_alpha   90.00
_cell.angle_beta   90.00
_cell.angle_gamma   90.00
#
_symmetry.space_group_name_H-M   'P 1'
#
loop_
_entity.id
_entity.type
_entity.pdbx_description
1 polymer ?
#
loop_
_entity_poly.entity_id
_entity_poly.type
_entity_poly.pdbx_seq_one_letter_code
_entity_poly.pdbx_strand_id
1 'polypeptide(L)'
;MTGEAANRKVKAFEPLRETVKATRQTTQRKSPENPFGCLPPQWFSSSADLHGLGPGAGPGLVTQQDDEYRWAGVEDPKVMITTSRDPSSRLKMFAKGQGLDGLIVSHLPFGPTAFFTLCNVVMRHEVPDIGTMSEANPHLIFHNFTSRLGQRVCSILKYLFPVPKEDSKRVITFANQDDYISFRHHVYKKTDHRNIELSEVGPRFEMKPYMIKLGTLEQAATADVEWRWHPYTNTARKRRFLSAD
;
A
#
# COMPACT_ATOMS: atom_id res chain seq x y z
N MET A 1 -35.69 -9.13 -64.04
CA MET A 1 -34.29 -9.41 -63.63
C MET A 1 -33.93 -8.34 -62.61
N THR A 2 -34.12 -8.67 -61.34
CA THR A 2 -34.26 -7.73 -60.22
C THR A 2 -33.38 -8.18 -59.07
N GLY A 3 -32.62 -7.25 -58.48
CA GLY A 3 -32.25 -7.30 -57.07
C GLY A 3 -30.77 -7.49 -56.75
N GLU A 4 -29.98 -6.42 -56.76
CA GLU A 4 -28.68 -6.40 -56.08
C GLU A 4 -28.31 -4.98 -55.60
N ALA A 5 -28.99 -4.49 -54.56
CA ALA A 5 -28.57 -3.28 -53.82
C ALA A 5 -29.31 -3.13 -52.47
N ALA A 6 -29.34 -4.14 -51.61
CA ALA A 6 -29.95 -4.00 -50.28
C ALA A 6 -29.41 -4.98 -49.22
N ASN A 7 -28.08 -5.16 -49.12
CA ASN A 7 -27.55 -6.00 -48.03
C ASN A 7 -26.18 -5.59 -47.49
N ARG A 8 -26.06 -4.34 -47.01
CA ARG A 8 -24.88 -3.91 -46.23
C ARG A 8 -25.15 -2.95 -45.08
N LYS A 9 -26.40 -2.85 -44.59
CA LYS A 9 -26.79 -1.95 -43.48
C LYS A 9 -27.49 -2.63 -42.30
N VAL A 10 -27.46 -3.96 -42.18
CA VAL A 10 -28.18 -4.69 -41.10
C VAL A 10 -27.26 -5.35 -40.06
N LYS A 11 -25.94 -5.16 -40.11
CA LYS A 11 -24.98 -5.82 -39.18
C LYS A 11 -24.40 -4.94 -38.07
N ALA A 12 -24.98 -3.75 -37.83
CA ALA A 12 -24.46 -2.78 -36.86
C ALA A 12 -25.46 -2.39 -35.76
N PHE A 13 -26.48 -3.21 -35.49
CA PHE A 13 -27.54 -2.85 -34.54
C PHE A 13 -28.04 -4.02 -33.67
N GLU A 14 -27.13 -4.89 -33.21
CA GLU A 14 -27.46 -5.96 -32.27
C GLU A 14 -26.91 -5.81 -30.83
N PRO A 15 -25.79 -5.14 -30.51
CA PRO A 15 -25.33 -5.08 -29.12
C PRO A 15 -26.07 -4.02 -28.26
N LEU A 16 -27.00 -3.24 -28.82
CA LEU A 16 -27.76 -2.22 -28.08
C LEU A 16 -29.12 -2.68 -27.54
N ARG A 17 -29.57 -3.90 -27.86
CA ARG A 17 -30.87 -4.45 -27.42
C ARG A 17 -30.79 -5.33 -26.17
N GLU A 18 -29.59 -5.71 -25.74
CA GLU A 18 -29.39 -6.48 -24.49
C GLU A 18 -29.22 -5.57 -23.27
N THR A 19 -28.60 -4.40 -23.43
CA THR A 19 -28.35 -3.45 -22.33
C THR A 19 -29.62 -2.77 -21.80
N VAL A 20 -30.70 -2.70 -22.60
CA VAL A 20 -31.99 -2.10 -22.18
C VAL A 20 -32.90 -3.10 -21.45
N LYS A 21 -32.61 -4.41 -21.53
CA LYS A 21 -33.39 -5.45 -20.81
C LYS A 21 -32.81 -5.77 -19.41
N ALA A 22 -31.52 -5.56 -19.19
CA ALA A 22 -30.89 -5.79 -17.88
C ALA A 22 -31.20 -4.68 -16.85
N THR A 23 -31.39 -3.43 -17.28
CA THR A 23 -31.65 -2.29 -16.37
C THR A 23 -33.13 -2.16 -15.96
N ARG A 24 -34.02 -3.00 -16.49
CA ARG A 24 -35.47 -2.94 -16.23
C ARG A 24 -35.99 -4.05 -15.29
N GLN A 25 -35.14 -4.95 -14.80
CA GLN A 25 -35.55 -6.09 -13.95
C GLN A 25 -35.19 -5.98 -12.46
N THR A 26 -34.37 -5.03 -12.03
CA THR A 26 -34.04 -4.89 -10.58
C THR A 26 -34.87 -3.80 -9.88
N THR A 27 -35.68 -3.04 -10.62
CA THR A 27 -36.67 -2.12 -10.05
C THR A 27 -38.07 -2.68 -10.32
N GLN A 28 -38.56 -3.51 -9.40
CA GLN A 28 -39.97 -3.87 -9.13
C GLN A 28 -40.09 -5.34 -8.70
N ARG A 29 -40.00 -5.61 -7.39
CA ARG A 29 -40.86 -6.62 -6.73
C ARG A 29 -41.23 -6.09 -5.34
N LYS A 30 -42.35 -5.38 -5.29
CA LYS A 30 -43.15 -5.22 -4.07
C LYS A 30 -43.88 -6.55 -3.80
N SER A 31 -44.02 -6.81 -2.52
CA SER A 31 -44.66 -7.93 -1.82
C SER A 31 -46.08 -8.25 -2.27
N PRO A 32 -46.54 -9.51 -2.19
CA PRO A 32 -47.95 -9.83 -2.10
C PRO A 32 -48.39 -9.86 -0.63
N GLU A 33 -49.40 -9.07 -0.34
CA GLU A 33 -50.26 -9.16 0.82
C GLU A 33 -51.16 -10.41 0.74
N ASN A 34 -51.28 -11.17 1.84
CA ASN A 34 -52.57 -11.60 2.42
C ASN A 34 -52.38 -12.30 3.79
N PRO A 35 -53.46 -12.61 4.54
CA PRO A 35 -53.85 -11.96 5.78
C PRO A 35 -53.68 -12.89 7.01
N PHE A 36 -54.06 -12.43 8.20
CA PHE A 36 -54.02 -13.10 9.51
C PHE A 36 -52.75 -12.86 10.37
N GLY A 37 -52.92 -12.05 11.42
CA GLY A 37 -52.62 -12.46 12.79
C GLY A 37 -51.19 -12.28 13.33
N CYS A 38 -51.06 -11.32 14.24
CA CYS A 38 -50.13 -11.18 15.37
C CYS A 38 -49.04 -12.25 15.62
N LEU A 39 -47.83 -11.73 15.86
CA LEU A 39 -46.54 -12.35 16.18
C LEU A 39 -46.54 -13.32 17.39
N PRO A 40 -45.61 -14.30 17.45
CA PRO A 40 -45.10 -14.87 18.70
C PRO A 40 -43.91 -14.07 19.26
N PRO A 41 -43.92 -13.70 20.56
CA PRO A 41 -42.84 -12.99 21.24
C PRO A 41 -41.77 -13.97 21.74
N GLN A 42 -40.75 -14.23 20.93
CA GLN A 42 -39.58 -15.01 21.38
C GLN A 42 -38.25 -14.57 20.74
N TRP A 43 -38.21 -13.37 20.14
CA TRP A 43 -37.01 -12.80 19.52
C TRP A 43 -36.55 -11.48 20.17
N PHE A 44 -36.98 -11.24 21.41
CA PHE A 44 -36.42 -10.19 22.27
C PHE A 44 -35.95 -10.81 23.58
N SER A 45 -34.66 -11.17 23.63
CA SER A 45 -33.86 -11.03 24.86
C SER A 45 -32.41 -10.77 24.49
N SER A 46 -31.88 -9.75 25.16
CA SER A 46 -30.50 -9.30 25.23
C SER A 46 -29.53 -10.36 25.79
N SER A 47 -28.28 -10.33 25.31
CA SER A 47 -27.02 -10.49 26.06
C SER A 47 -25.88 -10.37 25.03
N ALA A 48 -25.01 -9.36 24.98
CA ALA A 48 -24.15 -8.86 26.05
C ALA A 48 -23.59 -10.01 26.89
N ASP A 49 -22.44 -10.54 26.44
CA ASP A 49 -21.36 -11.25 27.15
C ASP A 49 -20.39 -11.74 26.05
N LEU A 50 -19.41 -10.97 25.58
CA LEU A 50 -18.17 -10.61 26.27
C LEU A 50 -17.54 -11.82 26.95
N HIS A 51 -16.60 -12.48 26.27
CA HIS A 51 -15.29 -12.88 26.80
C HIS A 51 -14.38 -13.39 25.66
N GLY A 52 -13.36 -12.59 25.36
CA GLY A 52 -12.33 -12.88 24.36
C GLY A 52 -11.47 -11.66 24.05
N LEU A 53 -10.99 -10.98 25.10
CA LEU A 53 -10.06 -9.85 25.01
C LEU A 53 -8.68 -10.33 24.54
N GLY A 54 -8.17 -9.70 23.48
CA GLY A 54 -6.74 -9.52 23.23
C GLY A 54 -6.51 -8.04 22.86
N PRO A 55 -5.53 -7.32 23.44
CA PRO A 55 -5.47 -5.87 23.31
C PRO A 55 -4.71 -5.46 22.04
N GLY A 56 -5.24 -4.46 21.33
CA GLY A 56 -4.42 -3.54 20.55
C GLY A 56 -4.37 -3.71 19.04
N ALA A 57 -5.49 -3.48 18.34
CA ALA A 57 -5.46 -2.88 17.01
C ALA A 57 -6.79 -2.18 16.75
N GLY A 58 -6.76 -0.84 16.60
CA GLY A 58 -7.95 -0.07 16.25
C GLY A 58 -8.54 -0.51 14.90
N PRO A 59 -9.80 -0.14 14.59
CA PRO A 59 -10.47 -0.51 13.35
C PRO A 59 -9.86 0.30 12.20
N GLY A 60 -8.69 -0.13 11.71
CA GLY A 60 -8.23 0.26 10.40
C GLY A 60 -9.20 -0.36 9.40
N LEU A 61 -9.84 0.48 8.58
CA LEU A 61 -10.56 0.03 7.39
C LEU A 61 -9.67 -0.94 6.62
N VAL A 62 -9.94 -2.24 6.71
CA VAL A 62 -9.36 -3.22 5.79
C VAL A 62 -10.12 -2.99 4.48
N THR A 63 -9.61 -2.10 3.64
CA THR A 63 -10.10 -2.01 2.26
C THR A 63 -9.87 -3.36 1.62
N GLN A 64 -10.89 -3.88 0.91
CA GLN A 64 -10.92 -5.20 0.23
C GLN A 64 -9.70 -5.49 -0.68
N GLN A 65 -8.83 -4.50 -0.91
CA GLN A 65 -7.76 -4.48 -1.88
C GLN A 65 -6.42 -5.02 -1.38
N ASP A 66 -6.26 -5.29 -0.08
CA ASP A 66 -5.01 -5.78 0.52
C ASP A 66 -5.22 -7.16 1.21
N ASP A 67 -5.73 -8.15 0.48
CA ASP A 67 -5.98 -9.49 1.02
C ASP A 67 -4.69 -10.29 1.29
N GLU A 68 -3.58 -9.94 0.64
CA GLU A 68 -2.28 -10.60 0.82
C GLU A 68 -1.69 -10.36 2.22
N TYR A 69 -2.05 -9.24 2.85
CA TYR A 69 -1.58 -8.85 4.18
C TYR A 69 -2.57 -9.17 5.30
N ARG A 70 -3.60 -9.97 5.02
CA ARG A 70 -4.66 -10.31 6.00
C ARG A 70 -4.13 -10.91 7.30
N TRP A 71 -3.03 -11.65 7.23
CA TRP A 71 -2.38 -12.31 8.38
C TRP A 71 -1.24 -11.50 8.99
N ALA A 72 -1.01 -10.28 8.50
CA ALA A 72 0.08 -9.46 9.00
C ALA A 72 -0.15 -9.06 10.46
N GLY A 73 0.89 -9.22 11.29
CA GLY A 73 0.84 -8.99 12.73
C GLY A 73 0.65 -10.27 13.57
N VAL A 74 0.39 -11.43 12.96
CA VAL A 74 0.41 -12.72 13.65
C VAL A 74 1.84 -13.22 13.84
N GLU A 75 2.67 -13.09 12.80
CA GLU A 75 4.09 -13.42 12.83
C GLU A 75 4.92 -12.19 12.47
N ASP A 76 6.11 -12.09 13.06
CA ASP A 76 7.07 -11.03 12.72
C ASP A 76 7.64 -11.26 11.30
N PRO A 77 7.68 -10.22 10.45
CA PRO A 77 8.17 -10.36 9.09
C PRO A 77 9.67 -10.67 9.08
N LYS A 78 10.06 -11.70 8.33
CA LYS A 78 11.46 -12.04 8.09
C LYS A 78 11.92 -11.39 6.80
N VAL A 79 12.75 -10.36 6.92
CA VAL A 79 13.25 -9.59 5.77
C VAL A 79 14.66 -10.04 5.40
N MET A 80 14.86 -10.37 4.12
CA MET A 80 16.17 -10.67 3.56
C MET A 80 16.58 -9.53 2.63
N ILE A 81 17.73 -8.93 2.89
CA ILE A 81 18.31 -7.87 2.05
C ILE A 81 19.36 -8.50 1.15
N THR A 82 19.17 -8.38 -0.16
CA THR A 82 20.14 -8.79 -1.17
C THR A 82 20.65 -7.59 -1.95
N THR A 83 21.85 -7.72 -2.52
CA THR A 83 22.43 -6.74 -3.43
C THR A 83 22.49 -7.31 -4.85
N SER A 84 22.70 -6.44 -5.84
CA SER A 84 22.91 -6.88 -7.23
C SER A 84 24.16 -7.76 -7.37
N ARG A 85 24.21 -8.56 -8.43
CA ARG A 85 25.37 -9.40 -8.79
C ARG A 85 26.61 -8.51 -8.95
N ASP A 86 27.65 -8.84 -8.19
CA ASP A 86 28.89 -8.05 -8.02
C ASP A 86 28.68 -6.64 -7.44
N PRO A 87 28.34 -6.55 -6.14
CA PRO A 87 28.16 -5.26 -5.51
C PRO A 87 29.50 -4.55 -5.40
N SER A 88 29.56 -3.29 -5.85
CA SER A 88 30.72 -2.44 -5.62
C SER A 88 31.07 -2.44 -4.12
N SER A 89 32.34 -2.26 -3.76
CA SER A 89 32.77 -2.12 -2.35
C SER A 89 31.95 -1.06 -1.60
N ARG A 90 31.48 -0.07 -2.38
CA ARG A 90 30.54 0.96 -1.99
C ARG A 90 29.14 0.43 -1.80
N LEU A 91 28.54 -0.35 -2.70
CA LEU A 91 27.22 -0.98 -2.49
C LEU A 91 27.22 -1.99 -1.31
N LYS A 92 28.36 -2.64 -1.02
CA LYS A 92 28.57 -3.43 0.20
C LYS A 92 28.57 -2.58 1.48
N MET A 93 28.83 -1.27 1.37
CA MET A 93 28.81 -0.27 2.45
C MET A 93 27.71 0.81 2.25
N PHE A 94 26.82 0.64 1.25
CA PHE A 94 25.77 1.52 0.71
C PHE A 94 26.15 2.91 0.08
N ALA A 95 27.32 3.08 -0.59
CA ALA A 95 27.96 4.38 -0.88
C ALA A 95 27.80 5.11 -2.23
N LYS A 96 27.19 6.30 -2.16
CA LYS A 96 27.56 7.61 -2.78
C LYS A 96 28.07 7.59 -4.23
N GLY A 97 27.33 7.06 -5.17
CA GLY A 97 27.55 7.31 -6.60
C GLY A 97 26.40 8.13 -7.16
N GLN A 98 26.65 9.01 -8.15
CA GLN A 98 25.60 9.55 -9.02
C GLN A 98 25.08 8.46 -9.98
N GLY A 99 24.71 7.30 -9.44
CA GLY A 99 24.01 6.22 -10.14
C GLY A 99 22.58 6.19 -9.63
N LEU A 100 21.62 5.99 -10.53
CA LEU A 100 20.24 5.76 -10.14
C LEU A 100 20.17 4.40 -9.42
N ASP A 101 20.22 4.42 -8.09
CA ASP A 101 20.08 3.20 -7.29
C ASP A 101 18.60 2.78 -7.26
N GLY A 102 18.33 1.52 -7.58
CA GLY A 102 16.99 0.93 -7.52
C GLY A 102 16.79 0.14 -6.23
N LEU A 103 15.67 0.35 -5.55
CA LEU A 103 15.22 -0.51 -4.45
C LEU A 103 14.00 -1.31 -4.92
N ILE A 104 14.03 -2.62 -4.70
CA ILE A 104 12.91 -3.51 -5.02
C ILE A 104 12.46 -4.16 -3.73
N VAL A 105 11.16 -4.06 -3.45
CA VAL A 105 10.51 -4.67 -2.29
C VAL A 105 9.55 -5.72 -2.82
N SER A 106 9.83 -6.99 -2.56
CA SER A 106 8.98 -8.13 -2.94
C SER A 106 8.47 -8.82 -1.69
N HIS A 107 7.15 -8.94 -1.56
CA HIS A 107 6.53 -9.70 -0.48
C HIS A 107 6.35 -11.16 -0.89
N LEU A 108 6.76 -12.08 -0.03
CA LEU A 108 6.66 -13.52 -0.23
C LEU A 108 5.55 -14.11 0.67
N PRO A 109 4.94 -15.26 0.32
CA PRO A 109 5.18 -16.09 -0.88
C PRO A 109 4.45 -15.62 -2.16
N PHE A 110 3.36 -14.85 -2.03
CA PHE A 110 2.52 -14.43 -3.17
C PHE A 110 2.14 -12.94 -3.11
N GLY A 111 2.98 -12.11 -2.50
CA GLY A 111 2.70 -10.69 -2.33
C GLY A 111 3.13 -9.85 -3.53
N PRO A 112 2.78 -8.54 -3.53
CA PRO A 112 3.18 -7.64 -4.59
C PRO A 112 4.68 -7.33 -4.56
N THR A 113 5.21 -6.92 -5.71
CA THR A 113 6.55 -6.37 -5.86
C THR A 113 6.48 -4.88 -6.24
N ALA A 114 7.01 -4.02 -5.39
CA ALA A 114 7.13 -2.59 -5.62
C ALA A 114 8.56 -2.22 -5.99
N PHE A 115 8.68 -1.39 -7.03
CA PHE A 115 9.94 -0.90 -7.54
C PHE A 115 10.08 0.59 -7.29
N PHE A 116 11.20 0.98 -6.70
CA PHE A 116 11.52 2.33 -6.30
C PHE A 116 12.85 2.78 -6.91
N THR A 117 12.91 4.06 -7.28
CA THR A 117 14.15 4.75 -7.59
C THR A 117 14.57 5.53 -6.35
N LEU A 118 15.82 5.36 -5.91
CA LEU A 118 16.41 6.09 -4.80
C LEU A 118 17.06 7.39 -5.32
N CYS A 119 16.95 8.45 -4.53
CA CYS A 119 17.52 9.76 -4.76
C CYS A 119 18.06 10.30 -3.43
N ASN A 120 19.03 11.21 -3.48
CA ASN A 120 19.54 11.93 -2.30
C ASN A 120 19.95 11.00 -1.15
N VAL A 121 20.62 9.91 -1.48
CA VAL A 121 21.04 8.90 -0.50
C VAL A 121 22.23 9.43 0.30
N VAL A 122 22.03 9.56 1.61
CA VAL A 122 23.07 9.81 2.61
C VAL A 122 23.14 8.59 3.51
N MET A 123 24.32 8.01 3.60
CA MET A 123 24.50 6.81 4.41
C MET A 123 24.70 7.13 5.87
N ARG A 124 24.45 6.13 6.71
CA ARG A 124 24.71 6.22 8.14
C ARG A 124 26.12 6.71 8.48
N HIS A 125 27.16 6.22 7.79
CA HIS A 125 28.54 6.59 8.09
C HIS A 125 28.90 8.04 7.71
N GLU A 126 28.05 8.70 6.93
CA GLU A 126 28.20 10.12 6.56
C GLU A 126 27.37 11.05 7.47
N VAL A 127 26.47 10.50 8.29
CA VAL A 127 25.71 11.28 9.27
C VAL A 127 26.62 11.57 10.48
N PRO A 128 26.71 12.83 10.95
CA PRO A 128 27.50 13.15 12.14
C PRO A 128 26.88 12.54 13.42
N ASP A 129 27.69 12.39 14.47
CA ASP A 129 27.24 11.93 15.81
C ASP A 129 26.62 10.52 15.85
N ILE A 130 27.29 9.55 15.23
CA ILE A 130 26.81 8.16 15.12
C ILE A 130 26.95 7.44 16.47
N GLY A 131 25.84 7.38 17.22
CA GLY A 131 25.70 6.50 18.37
C GLY A 131 25.42 5.04 17.98
N THR A 132 25.42 4.16 18.99
CA THR A 132 24.92 2.79 18.86
C THR A 132 23.42 2.81 18.57
N MET A 133 22.96 1.97 17.64
CA MET A 133 21.54 1.85 17.33
C MET A 133 20.90 0.79 18.22
N SER A 134 19.76 1.11 18.82
CA SER A 134 18.92 0.12 19.46
C SER A 134 18.29 -0.80 18.41
N GLU A 135 18.31 -2.10 18.68
CA GLU A 135 17.63 -3.13 17.88
C GLU A 135 16.12 -3.19 18.12
N ALA A 136 15.58 -2.31 18.98
CA ALA A 136 14.15 -2.24 19.23
C ALA A 136 13.35 -1.96 17.95
N ASN A 137 12.14 -2.53 17.89
CA ASN A 137 11.20 -2.36 16.79
C ASN A 137 10.77 -0.89 16.68
N PRO A 138 10.90 -0.25 15.50
CA PRO A 138 10.60 1.17 15.35
C PRO A 138 9.09 1.44 15.22
N HIS A 139 8.63 2.56 15.76
CA HIS A 139 7.34 3.13 15.38
C HIS A 139 7.40 3.69 13.97
N LEU A 140 6.36 3.48 13.18
CA LEU A 140 6.28 3.95 11.81
C LEU A 140 5.33 5.16 11.71
N ILE A 141 5.76 6.19 11.00
CA ILE A 141 4.95 7.38 10.69
C ILE A 141 4.83 7.48 9.17
N PHE A 142 3.59 7.49 8.67
CA PHE A 142 3.29 7.74 7.27
C PHE A 142 2.57 9.08 7.13
N HIS A 143 3.15 10.01 6.39
CA HIS A 143 2.59 11.33 6.16
C HIS A 143 2.22 11.53 4.69
N ASN A 144 1.00 12.01 4.44
CA ASN A 144 0.49 12.38 3.12
C ASN A 144 0.33 11.22 2.11
N PHE A 145 -0.09 10.04 2.58
CA PHE A 145 -0.49 8.90 1.75
C PHE A 145 -2.01 8.76 1.72
N THR A 146 -2.68 9.72 1.08
CA THR A 146 -4.15 9.82 1.11
C THR A 146 -4.85 9.09 -0.02
N SER A 147 -4.19 8.92 -1.17
CA SER A 147 -4.77 8.23 -2.32
C SER A 147 -4.85 6.71 -2.13
N ARG A 148 -5.66 6.04 -2.94
CA ARG A 148 -5.75 4.57 -3.00
C ARG A 148 -4.38 3.90 -3.25
N LEU A 149 -3.60 4.46 -4.19
CA LEU A 149 -2.25 3.97 -4.46
C LEU A 149 -1.30 4.27 -3.29
N GLY A 150 -1.43 5.44 -2.68
CA GLY A 150 -0.67 5.83 -1.49
C GLY A 150 -0.89 4.87 -0.32
N GLN A 151 -2.15 4.47 -0.09
CA GLN A 151 -2.49 3.46 0.90
C GLN A 151 -1.87 2.10 0.56
N ARG A 152 -1.93 1.66 -0.71
CA ARG A 152 -1.26 0.42 -1.16
C ARG A 152 0.25 0.44 -0.92
N VAL A 153 0.93 1.54 -1.25
CA VAL A 153 2.37 1.71 -0.99
C VAL A 153 2.66 1.75 0.52
N CYS A 154 1.78 2.37 1.31
CA CYS A 154 1.87 2.38 2.77
C CYS A 154 1.79 0.95 3.34
N SER A 155 0.83 0.14 2.89
CA SER A 155 0.72 -1.28 3.28
C SER A 155 2.01 -2.05 2.96
N ILE A 156 2.50 -1.94 1.72
CA ILE A 156 3.75 -2.60 1.28
C ILE A 156 4.94 -2.24 2.18
N LEU A 157 5.08 -0.96 2.56
CA LEU A 157 6.20 -0.50 3.40
C LEU A 157 6.00 -0.82 4.89
N LYS A 158 4.76 -0.77 5.38
CA LYS A 158 4.40 -1.03 6.78
C LYS A 158 4.72 -2.46 7.18
N TYR A 159 4.37 -3.43 6.33
CA TYR A 159 4.53 -4.86 6.63
C TYR A 159 5.97 -5.39 6.48
N LEU A 160 6.93 -4.52 6.18
CA LEU A 160 8.35 -4.85 6.28
C LEU A 160 8.87 -4.82 7.73
N PHE A 161 8.14 -4.19 8.63
CA PHE A 161 8.58 -4.00 10.01
C PHE A 161 7.70 -4.78 10.98
N PRO A 162 8.29 -5.38 12.03
CA PRO A 162 7.54 -5.99 13.11
C PRO A 162 6.78 -4.94 13.93
N VAL A 163 5.79 -5.39 14.69
CA VAL A 163 4.98 -4.50 15.52
C VAL A 163 5.86 -3.89 16.64
N PRO A 164 5.88 -2.56 16.79
CA PRO A 164 6.64 -1.91 17.84
C PRO A 164 5.97 -2.08 19.21
N LYS A 165 6.79 -2.17 20.25
CA LYS A 165 6.32 -2.03 21.63
C LYS A 165 6.02 -0.57 21.94
N GLU A 166 5.11 -0.30 22.87
CA GLU A 166 4.71 1.06 23.25
C GLU A 166 5.84 1.90 23.87
N ASP A 167 6.85 1.25 24.46
CA ASP A 167 8.02 1.86 25.07
C ASP A 167 9.15 2.15 24.07
N SER A 168 8.98 1.80 22.80
CA SER A 168 10.01 1.99 21.78
C SER A 168 10.27 3.48 21.53
N LYS A 169 11.55 3.83 21.55
CA LYS A 169 12.03 5.20 21.31
C LYS A 169 12.45 5.45 19.86
N ARG A 170 12.44 4.39 19.04
CA ARG A 170 12.91 4.43 17.66
C ARG A 170 11.74 4.72 16.73
N VAL A 171 11.92 5.64 15.80
CA VAL A 171 10.88 6.10 14.88
C VAL A 171 11.44 6.15 13.46
N ILE A 172 10.69 5.56 12.53
CA ILE A 172 10.94 5.67 11.09
C ILE A 172 9.78 6.46 10.48
N THR A 173 10.14 7.48 9.72
CA THR A 173 9.19 8.36 9.05
C THR A 173 9.28 8.17 7.53
N PHE A 174 8.12 7.92 6.92
CA PHE A 174 7.90 8.00 5.50
C PHE A 174 7.01 9.23 5.24
N ALA A 175 7.60 10.30 4.73
CA ALA A 175 6.88 11.52 4.40
C ALA A 175 6.78 11.68 2.88
N ASN A 176 5.56 11.76 2.35
CA ASN A 176 5.33 11.96 0.93
C ASN A 176 5.23 13.46 0.59
N GLN A 177 6.07 13.91 -0.34
CA GLN A 177 6.06 15.25 -0.93
C GLN A 177 6.22 15.13 -2.45
N ASP A 178 5.20 15.52 -3.23
CA ASP A 178 5.23 15.45 -4.71
C ASP A 178 5.62 14.08 -5.30
N ASP A 179 5.07 12.99 -4.71
CA ASP A 179 5.38 11.58 -5.03
C ASP A 179 6.83 11.14 -4.70
N TYR A 180 7.60 11.98 -4.03
CA TYR A 180 8.87 11.59 -3.41
C TYR A 180 8.62 11.23 -1.95
N ILE A 181 8.95 9.99 -1.60
CA ILE A 181 8.85 9.48 -0.25
C ILE A 181 10.19 9.72 0.44
N SER A 182 10.26 10.70 1.32
CA SER A 182 11.41 10.94 2.18
C SER A 182 11.42 9.90 3.30
N PHE A 183 12.47 9.08 3.32
CA PHE A 183 12.77 8.18 4.42
C PHE A 183 13.66 8.90 5.43
N ARG A 184 13.24 8.90 6.69
CA ARG A 184 14.04 9.41 7.81
C ARG A 184 13.95 8.45 8.98
N HIS A 185 15.05 8.36 9.72
CA HIS A 185 15.17 7.41 10.82
C HIS A 185 15.77 8.10 12.05
N HIS A 186 14.90 8.29 13.05
CA HIS A 186 15.21 9.00 14.27
C HIS A 186 15.04 8.11 15.49
N VAL A 187 15.72 8.48 16.56
CA VAL A 187 15.41 8.07 17.93
C VAL A 187 14.99 9.32 18.67
N TYR A 188 13.91 9.24 19.42
CA TYR A 188 13.44 10.35 20.22
C TYR A 188 13.84 10.16 21.69
N LYS A 189 14.15 11.27 22.35
CA LYS A 189 14.32 11.35 23.80
C LYS A 189 13.27 12.31 24.34
N LYS A 190 12.48 11.84 25.30
CA LYS A 190 11.54 12.67 26.05
C LYS A 190 12.36 13.30 27.19
N THR A 191 12.72 14.57 27.04
CA THR A 191 13.39 15.34 28.10
C THR A 191 12.36 15.74 29.16
N ASP A 192 11.21 16.23 28.71
CA ASP A 192 10.06 16.60 29.54
C ASP A 192 8.75 15.97 29.01
N HIS A 193 7.62 16.22 29.69
CA HIS A 193 6.30 15.79 29.20
C HIS A 193 5.86 16.46 27.89
N ARG A 194 6.40 17.64 27.56
CA ARG A 194 5.98 18.45 26.40
C ARG A 194 7.02 18.54 25.29
N ASN A 195 8.28 18.33 25.62
CA ASN A 195 9.41 18.52 24.72
C ASN A 195 10.02 17.16 24.35
N ILE A 196 10.18 16.97 23.03
CA ILE A 196 10.75 15.75 22.45
C ILE A 196 11.94 16.17 21.59
N GLU A 197 13.10 15.62 21.91
CA GLU A 197 14.31 15.79 21.12
C GLU A 197 14.48 14.61 20.17
N LEU A 198 14.75 14.89 18.89
CA LEU A 198 14.98 13.89 17.87
C LEU A 198 16.47 13.86 17.52
N SER A 199 17.08 12.69 17.63
CA SER A 199 18.43 12.41 17.14
C SER A 199 18.34 11.50 15.94
N GLU A 200 19.06 11.82 14.87
CA GLU A 200 19.11 10.96 13.70
C GLU A 200 20.10 9.80 13.89
N VAL A 201 19.73 8.60 13.42
CA VAL A 201 20.55 7.39 13.64
C VAL A 201 20.74 6.56 12.37
N GLY A 202 19.89 6.73 11.36
CA GLY A 202 19.88 5.91 10.14
C GLY A 202 20.25 6.67 8.87
N PRO A 203 20.26 5.97 7.71
CA PRO A 203 20.46 6.63 6.43
C PRO A 203 19.28 7.55 6.08
N ARG A 204 19.57 8.58 5.27
CA ARG A 204 18.57 9.43 4.63
C ARG A 204 18.49 9.04 3.17
N PHE A 205 17.29 8.95 2.65
CA PHE A 205 17.10 8.92 1.21
C PHE A 205 15.70 9.38 0.88
N GLU A 206 15.52 9.72 -0.39
CA GLU A 206 14.22 9.88 -1.00
C GLU A 206 14.02 8.73 -1.96
N MET A 207 12.80 8.22 -2.03
CA MET A 207 12.46 7.18 -2.97
C MET A 207 11.19 7.52 -3.72
N LYS A 208 11.17 7.16 -5.00
CA LYS A 208 10.00 7.36 -5.86
C LYS A 208 9.55 6.01 -6.41
N PRO A 209 8.31 5.56 -6.11
CA PRO A 209 7.78 4.36 -6.74
C PRO A 209 7.57 4.61 -8.23
N TYR A 210 7.95 3.65 -9.07
CA TYR A 210 7.72 3.72 -10.51
C TYR A 210 6.92 2.54 -11.06
N MET A 211 6.82 1.43 -10.32
CA MET A 211 6.06 0.25 -10.74
C MET A 211 5.63 -0.60 -9.54
N ILE A 212 4.43 -1.17 -9.61
CA ILE A 212 3.91 -2.18 -8.69
C ILE A 212 3.36 -3.34 -9.53
N LYS A 213 3.80 -4.56 -9.23
CA LYS A 213 3.35 -5.81 -9.86
C LYS A 213 2.67 -6.72 -8.85
N LEU A 214 1.61 -7.40 -9.28
CA LEU A 214 0.87 -8.40 -8.49
C LEU A 214 1.55 -9.77 -8.58
N GLY A 215 2.76 -9.86 -8.03
CA GLY A 215 3.53 -11.10 -8.01
C GLY A 215 4.92 -10.88 -7.43
N THR A 216 5.60 -11.99 -7.16
CA THR A 216 6.95 -11.97 -6.57
C THR A 216 8.01 -11.53 -7.58
N LEU A 217 9.22 -11.27 -7.09
CA LEU A 217 10.37 -10.91 -7.93
C LEU A 217 10.65 -11.94 -9.04
N GLU A 218 10.50 -13.24 -8.77
CA GLU A 218 10.70 -14.30 -9.76
C GLU A 218 9.65 -14.24 -10.88
N GLN A 219 8.40 -14.02 -10.49
CA GLN A 219 7.27 -13.91 -11.42
C GLN A 219 7.18 -12.55 -12.10
N ALA A 220 8.08 -11.61 -11.79
CA ALA A 220 7.98 -10.23 -12.25
C ALA A 220 7.93 -10.10 -13.78
N ALA A 221 8.47 -11.03 -14.56
CA ALA A 221 8.38 -10.99 -16.02
C ALA A 221 6.95 -11.23 -16.56
N THR A 222 6.14 -12.00 -15.84
CA THR A 222 4.81 -12.47 -16.29
C THR A 222 3.67 -11.88 -15.46
N ALA A 223 3.95 -11.44 -14.23
CA ALA A 223 2.96 -10.89 -13.32
C ALA A 223 2.30 -9.61 -13.86
N ASP A 224 1.01 -9.47 -13.56
CA ASP A 224 0.21 -8.32 -13.94
C ASP A 224 0.72 -7.03 -13.26
N VAL A 225 0.68 -5.93 -14.02
CA VAL A 225 1.09 -4.61 -13.53
C VAL A 225 -0.11 -3.93 -12.90
N GLU A 226 -0.10 -3.80 -11.57
CA GLU A 226 -1.12 -3.04 -10.83
C GLU A 226 -1.04 -1.55 -11.17
N TRP A 227 0.20 -1.01 -11.16
CA TRP A 227 0.45 0.39 -11.45
C TRP A 227 1.84 0.59 -12.04
N ARG A 228 1.96 1.52 -12.99
CA ARG A 228 3.25 2.00 -13.49
C ARG A 228 3.24 3.50 -13.75
N TRP A 229 4.36 4.13 -13.46
CA TRP A 229 4.59 5.53 -13.78
C TRP A 229 4.83 5.72 -15.28
N HIS A 230 4.13 6.68 -15.88
CA HIS A 230 4.22 7.00 -17.31
C HIS A 230 4.78 8.42 -17.51
N PRO A 231 6.12 8.60 -17.52
CA PRO A 231 6.74 9.92 -17.57
C PRO A 231 6.48 10.69 -18.87
N TYR A 232 6.33 9.97 -19.99
CA TYR A 232 6.22 10.58 -21.32
C TYR A 232 4.77 10.93 -21.73
N THR A 233 3.90 11.19 -20.75
CA THR A 233 2.54 11.68 -21.00
C THR A 233 2.45 13.17 -20.71
N ASN A 234 1.68 13.92 -21.50
CA ASN A 234 1.60 15.39 -21.38
C ASN A 234 1.18 15.85 -19.97
N THR A 235 0.30 15.08 -19.31
CA THR A 235 -0.16 15.38 -17.95
C THR A 235 0.72 14.80 -16.84
N ALA A 236 1.79 14.06 -17.17
CA ALA A 236 2.61 13.33 -16.18
C ALA A 236 3.12 14.24 -15.06
N ARG A 237 3.59 15.44 -15.40
CA ARG A 237 4.17 16.40 -14.45
C ARG A 237 3.14 17.07 -13.52
N LYS A 238 1.86 17.01 -13.88
CA LYS A 238 0.78 17.67 -13.13
C LYS A 238 0.05 16.72 -12.19
N ARG A 239 0.23 15.40 -12.37
CA ARG A 239 -0.47 14.39 -11.59
C ARG A 239 0.35 14.02 -10.37
N ARG A 240 -0.29 14.04 -9.21
CA ARG A 240 0.18 13.40 -7.98
C ARG A 240 -0.49 12.05 -7.85
N PHE A 241 0.27 11.03 -7.51
CA PHE A 241 -0.20 9.65 -7.48
C PHE A 241 -0.37 9.12 -6.06
N LEU A 242 0.45 9.56 -5.09
CA LEU A 242 0.43 9.06 -3.71
C LEU A 242 -0.48 9.89 -2.79
N SER A 243 -0.65 11.18 -3.08
CA SER A 243 -1.61 12.05 -2.40
C SER A 243 -2.81 12.35 -3.31
N ALA A 244 -4.02 12.24 -2.76
CA ALA A 244 -5.20 12.89 -3.30
C ALA A 244 -5.15 14.36 -2.85
N ASP A 245 -5.08 15.28 -3.81
CA ASP A 245 -5.26 16.72 -3.56
C ASP A 245 -6.66 17.02 -3.02
#